data_AF-A0ABD5EYR8-F1
#
_entry.id   AF-A0ABD5EYR8-F1
#
_cell.length_a   1.000
_cell.length_b   1.000
_cell.length_c   1.000
_cell.angle_alpha   90.00
_cell.angle_beta   90.00
_cell.angle_gamma   90.00
#
_symmetry.space_group_name_H-M   'P 1'
#
loop_
_entity.id
_entity.type
_entity.pdbx_description
1 polymer ?
#
loop_
_entity_poly.entity_id
_entity_poly.type
_entity_poly.pdbx_seq_one_letter_code
_entity_poly.pdbx_strand_id
1 'polypeptide(L)'
;MTAARDGDLRKVPETGEGMVAELTAVFNQIVDRTAHFNGETQRVKRELVRHGRLDERLSASPGQGAWASRVSDVNQILDALVVPAANATRVLHAVAGGDLTQRVDLHDGNRQLRGDLRRLGRAVNTMVDQLSLFTGEVTRVAREVGTEGRLGGRAKVQRLSGSWRDVTEAVNTMAARLTAQVRDIALVTTAVARGDLTRTVTVEATGELLELKLTVNTMVDQLSAFADEVTRVAREVGTEGQLGGRAQVRGVSGVWKDLTDNVNFMASNLTSQVRNIAQVTTAVANGDLSKKITVDARGEILELKDTVNT
;
A
#
# COMPACT_ATOMS: atom_id res chain seq x y z
N MET A 1 -50.46 -33.49 -48.70
CA MET A 1 -50.11 -32.14 -49.22
C MET A 1 -50.47 -31.02 -48.25
N THR A 2 -51.65 -30.99 -47.62
CA THR A 2 -52.04 -29.93 -46.65
C THR A 2 -51.12 -29.89 -45.41
N ALA A 3 -50.90 -31.04 -44.76
CA ALA A 3 -49.99 -31.13 -43.59
C ALA A 3 -48.53 -30.72 -43.91
N ALA A 4 -48.06 -30.99 -45.13
CA ALA A 4 -46.74 -30.58 -45.59
C ALA A 4 -46.61 -29.05 -45.76
N ARG A 5 -47.71 -28.35 -46.07
CA ARG A 5 -47.73 -26.88 -46.11
C ARG A 5 -47.60 -26.26 -44.72
N ASP A 6 -48.12 -26.95 -43.71
CA ASP A 6 -48.07 -26.53 -42.31
C ASP A 6 -46.78 -26.99 -41.59
N GLY A 7 -45.83 -27.58 -42.33
CA GLY A 7 -44.52 -27.99 -41.82
C GLY A 7 -44.44 -29.42 -41.28
N ASP A 8 -45.53 -30.20 -41.31
CA ASP A 8 -45.51 -31.65 -41.00
C ASP A 8 -45.10 -32.44 -42.25
N LEU A 9 -43.79 -32.56 -42.42
CA LEU A 9 -43.16 -33.29 -43.53
C LEU A 9 -42.96 -34.75 -43.13
N ARG A 10 -43.74 -35.64 -43.74
CA ARG A 10 -43.57 -37.10 -43.64
C ARG A 10 -43.22 -37.67 -45.01
N LYS A 11 -42.37 -38.70 -45.03
CA LYS A 11 -42.05 -39.40 -46.27
C LYS A 11 -43.31 -39.99 -46.90
N VAL A 12 -43.38 -39.93 -48.21
CA VAL A 12 -44.44 -40.53 -49.01
C VAL A 12 -43.93 -41.87 -49.55
N PRO A 13 -44.74 -42.95 -49.53
CA PRO A 13 -44.35 -44.22 -50.13
C PRO A 13 -43.99 -44.05 -51.60
N GLU A 14 -42.90 -44.67 -52.05
CA GLU A 14 -42.48 -44.71 -53.46
C GLU A 14 -43.47 -45.57 -54.25
N THR A 15 -44.60 -44.97 -54.63
CA THR A 15 -45.69 -45.63 -55.34
C THR A 15 -46.00 -44.84 -56.61
N GLY A 16 -45.63 -45.40 -57.76
CA GLY A 16 -45.78 -44.78 -59.08
C GLY A 16 -44.63 -45.14 -60.02
N GLU A 17 -44.83 -44.98 -61.33
CA GLU A 17 -43.80 -45.16 -62.36
C GLU A 17 -43.49 -43.82 -63.05
N GLY A 18 -42.29 -43.70 -63.61
CA GLY A 18 -41.84 -42.50 -64.33
C GLY A 18 -41.76 -41.25 -63.45
N MET A 19 -42.33 -40.14 -63.92
CA MET A 19 -42.23 -38.81 -63.30
C MET A 19 -42.76 -38.77 -61.85
N VAL A 20 -43.73 -39.61 -61.49
CA VAL A 20 -44.31 -39.65 -60.13
C VAL A 20 -43.31 -40.26 -59.13
N ALA A 21 -42.53 -41.25 -59.55
CA ALA A 21 -41.48 -41.85 -58.73
C ALA A 21 -40.35 -40.84 -58.48
N GLU A 22 -39.91 -40.11 -59.51
CA GLU A 22 -38.89 -39.06 -59.40
C GLU A 22 -39.33 -37.92 -58.47
N LEU A 23 -40.57 -37.44 -58.62
CA LEU A 23 -41.14 -36.41 -57.74
C LEU A 23 -41.22 -36.88 -56.29
N THR A 24 -41.57 -38.14 -56.06
CA THR A 24 -41.65 -38.74 -54.71
C THR A 24 -40.26 -38.86 -54.08
N ALA A 25 -39.26 -39.28 -54.85
CA ALA A 25 -37.87 -39.36 -54.39
C ALA A 25 -37.31 -37.97 -54.01
N VAL A 26 -37.52 -36.96 -54.86
CA VAL A 26 -37.11 -35.58 -54.58
C VAL A 26 -37.84 -35.02 -53.35
N PHE A 27 -39.15 -35.29 -53.23
CA PHE A 27 -39.91 -34.89 -52.04
C PHE A 27 -39.35 -35.53 -50.76
N ASN A 28 -39.10 -36.84 -50.77
CA ASN A 28 -38.53 -37.55 -49.63
C ASN A 28 -37.13 -37.04 -49.25
N GLN A 29 -36.29 -36.67 -50.23
CA GLN A 29 -35.00 -36.02 -49.96
C GLN A 29 -35.16 -34.63 -49.30
N ILE A 30 -36.20 -33.86 -49.67
CA ILE A 30 -36.52 -32.59 -49.01
C ILE A 30 -36.96 -32.83 -47.56
N VAL A 31 -37.78 -33.86 -47.31
CA VAL A 31 -38.19 -34.27 -45.96
C VAL A 31 -36.97 -34.60 -45.11
N ASP A 32 -36.05 -35.44 -45.62
CA ASP A 32 -34.83 -35.83 -44.90
C ASP A 32 -33.94 -34.64 -44.56
N ARG A 33 -33.74 -33.73 -45.51
CA ARG A 33 -32.93 -32.51 -45.29
C ARG A 33 -33.55 -31.58 -44.25
N THR A 34 -34.88 -31.47 -44.23
CA THR A 34 -35.58 -30.65 -43.23
C THR A 34 -35.49 -31.28 -41.85
N ALA A 35 -35.68 -32.60 -41.75
CA ALA A 35 -35.53 -33.34 -40.50
C ALA A 35 -34.10 -33.23 -39.94
N HIS A 36 -33.08 -33.34 -40.80
CA HIS A 36 -31.69 -33.17 -40.40
C HIS A 36 -31.40 -31.77 -39.82
N PHE A 37 -31.82 -30.70 -40.51
CA PHE A 37 -31.63 -29.33 -40.03
C PHE A 37 -32.30 -29.09 -38.67
N ASN A 38 -33.53 -29.60 -38.50
CA ASN A 38 -34.25 -29.50 -37.22
C ASN A 38 -33.53 -30.28 -36.12
N GLY A 39 -33.03 -31.48 -36.42
CA GLY A 39 -32.23 -32.30 -35.50
C GLY A 39 -30.96 -31.57 -35.05
N GLU A 40 -30.18 -31.01 -35.98
CA GLU A 40 -28.96 -30.26 -35.67
C GLU A 40 -29.25 -28.98 -34.86
N THR A 41 -30.31 -28.26 -35.20
CA THR A 41 -30.72 -27.07 -34.44
C THR A 41 -31.08 -27.42 -32.99
N GLN A 42 -31.80 -28.54 -32.78
CA GLN A 42 -32.11 -29.01 -31.42
C GLN A 42 -30.89 -29.52 -30.67
N ARG A 43 -29.92 -30.16 -31.36
CA ARG A 43 -28.65 -30.58 -30.77
C ARG A 43 -27.85 -29.39 -30.28
N VAL A 44 -27.59 -28.41 -31.15
CA VAL A 44 -26.82 -27.21 -30.79
C VAL A 44 -27.51 -26.41 -29.70
N LYS A 45 -28.85 -26.26 -29.76
CA LYS A 45 -29.62 -25.66 -28.68
C LYS A 45 -29.41 -26.40 -27.34
N ARG A 46 -29.42 -27.73 -27.36
CA ARG A 46 -29.25 -28.54 -26.14
C ARG A 46 -27.85 -28.36 -25.54
N GLU A 47 -26.81 -28.42 -26.36
CA GLU A 47 -25.43 -28.20 -25.89
C GLU A 47 -25.25 -26.79 -25.33
N LEU A 48 -25.77 -25.77 -25.99
CA LEU A 48 -25.70 -24.38 -25.53
C LEU A 48 -26.47 -24.18 -24.21
N VAL A 49 -27.72 -24.63 -24.14
CA VAL A 49 -28.59 -24.36 -22.99
C VAL A 49 -28.25 -25.22 -21.77
N ARG A 50 -27.89 -26.49 -21.96
CA ARG A 50 -27.60 -27.40 -20.84
C ARG A 50 -26.16 -27.38 -20.40
N HIS A 51 -25.23 -27.26 -21.35
CA HIS A 51 -23.80 -27.42 -21.09
C HIS A 51 -23.02 -26.11 -21.24
N GLY A 52 -23.65 -25.03 -21.73
CA GLY A 52 -22.99 -23.74 -21.94
C GLY A 52 -21.93 -23.78 -23.04
N ARG A 53 -21.93 -24.80 -23.90
CA ARG A 53 -20.97 -24.95 -24.99
C ARG A 53 -21.33 -24.03 -26.14
N LEU A 54 -20.52 -23.00 -26.32
CA LEU A 54 -20.72 -21.94 -27.31
C LEU A 54 -20.01 -22.23 -28.64
N ASP A 55 -19.10 -23.19 -28.66
CA ASP A 55 -18.28 -23.62 -29.79
C ASP A 55 -18.99 -24.61 -30.73
N GLU A 56 -20.14 -25.15 -30.33
CA GLU A 56 -20.94 -26.07 -31.15
C GLU A 56 -21.51 -25.41 -32.42
N ARG A 57 -21.46 -26.12 -33.55
CA ARG A 57 -21.94 -25.64 -34.86
C ARG A 57 -22.87 -26.66 -35.51
N LEU A 58 -23.76 -26.17 -36.36
CA LEU A 58 -24.64 -27.02 -37.17
C LEU A 58 -23.82 -27.68 -38.27
N SER A 59 -24.07 -28.97 -38.49
CA SER A 59 -23.52 -29.73 -39.60
C SER A 59 -24.43 -29.62 -40.83
N ALA A 60 -23.85 -29.50 -42.01
CA ALA A 60 -24.62 -29.49 -43.26
C ALA A 60 -24.90 -30.92 -43.74
N SER A 61 -26.13 -31.19 -44.18
CA SER A 61 -26.48 -32.42 -44.91
C SER A 61 -25.88 -32.38 -46.32
N PRO A 62 -25.52 -33.52 -46.94
CA PRO A 62 -25.02 -33.56 -48.32
C PRO A 62 -25.97 -32.85 -49.32
N GLY A 63 -25.50 -31.75 -49.89
CA GLY A 63 -26.27 -30.95 -50.84
C GLY A 63 -25.68 -29.55 -51.05
N GLN A 64 -26.09 -28.90 -52.14
CA GLN A 64 -25.73 -27.52 -52.48
C GLN A 64 -26.97 -26.60 -52.42
N GLY A 65 -26.76 -25.30 -52.54
CA GLY A 65 -27.84 -24.31 -52.60
C GLY A 65 -28.38 -23.89 -51.22
N ALA A 66 -29.67 -23.54 -51.16
CA ALA A 66 -30.28 -22.87 -50.00
C ALA A 66 -30.16 -23.62 -48.66
N TRP A 67 -30.07 -24.96 -48.68
CA TRP A 67 -29.87 -25.77 -47.48
C TRP A 67 -28.50 -25.55 -46.83
N ALA A 68 -27.45 -25.50 -47.64
CA ALA A 68 -26.10 -25.21 -47.17
C ALA A 68 -25.98 -23.75 -46.71
N SER A 69 -26.59 -22.82 -47.45
CA SER A 69 -26.64 -21.40 -47.05
C SER A 69 -27.27 -21.24 -45.67
N ARG A 70 -28.41 -21.88 -45.40
CA ARG A 70 -29.10 -21.76 -44.10
C ARG A 70 -28.24 -22.23 -42.92
N VAL A 71 -27.54 -23.35 -43.08
CA VAL A 71 -26.60 -23.83 -42.05
C VAL A 71 -25.45 -22.83 -41.85
N SER A 72 -24.91 -22.30 -42.94
CA SER A 72 -23.87 -21.26 -42.89
C SER A 72 -24.38 -20.00 -42.19
N ASP A 73 -25.58 -19.52 -42.49
CA ASP A 73 -26.18 -18.32 -41.91
C ASP A 73 -26.34 -18.47 -40.38
N VAL A 74 -26.82 -19.63 -39.91
CA VAL A 74 -26.93 -19.91 -38.48
C VAL A 74 -25.55 -19.97 -37.82
N ASN A 75 -24.58 -20.65 -38.45
CA ASN A 75 -23.22 -20.72 -37.91
C ASN A 75 -22.54 -19.34 -37.87
N GLN A 76 -22.76 -18.47 -38.85
CA GLN A 76 -22.27 -17.09 -38.84
C GLN A 76 -22.88 -16.26 -37.71
N ILE A 77 -24.16 -16.46 -37.39
CA ILE A 77 -24.80 -15.82 -36.23
C ILE A 77 -24.17 -16.32 -34.93
N LEU A 78 -23.92 -17.63 -34.82
CA LEU A 78 -23.24 -18.21 -33.66
C LEU A 78 -21.82 -17.62 -33.53
N ASP A 79 -21.03 -17.61 -34.60
CA ASP A 79 -19.68 -17.04 -34.59
C ASP A 79 -19.68 -15.57 -34.14
N ALA A 80 -20.62 -14.77 -34.64
CA ALA A 80 -20.75 -13.36 -34.28
C ALA A 80 -21.05 -13.11 -32.79
N LEU A 81 -21.59 -14.10 -32.08
CA LEU A 81 -21.85 -14.03 -30.63
C LEU A 81 -20.72 -14.67 -29.82
N VAL A 82 -20.21 -15.80 -30.28
CA VAL A 82 -19.28 -16.67 -29.55
C VAL A 82 -17.89 -16.06 -29.50
N VAL A 83 -17.39 -15.51 -30.62
CA VAL A 83 -16.04 -14.94 -30.69
C VAL A 83 -15.87 -13.76 -29.72
N PRO A 84 -16.76 -12.75 -29.69
CA PRO A 84 -16.63 -11.65 -28.73
C PRO A 84 -16.77 -12.09 -27.27
N ALA A 85 -17.66 -13.05 -26.99
CA ALA A 85 -17.85 -13.60 -25.66
C ALA A 85 -16.59 -14.33 -25.16
N ALA A 86 -15.98 -15.17 -26.00
CA ALA A 86 -14.73 -15.85 -25.68
C ALA A 86 -13.58 -14.86 -25.44
N ASN A 87 -13.48 -13.81 -26.28
CA ASN A 87 -12.49 -12.75 -26.11
C ASN A 87 -12.67 -11.98 -24.79
N ALA A 88 -13.90 -11.65 -24.42
CA ALA A 88 -14.21 -11.03 -23.13
C ALA A 88 -13.79 -11.93 -21.97
N THR A 89 -14.17 -13.21 -22.00
CA THR A 89 -13.81 -14.19 -20.96
C THR A 89 -12.30 -14.35 -20.80
N ARG A 90 -11.55 -14.39 -21.92
CA ARG A 90 -10.07 -14.44 -21.90
C ARG A 90 -9.47 -13.24 -21.16
N VAL A 91 -9.96 -12.04 -21.43
CA VAL A 91 -9.47 -10.82 -20.77
C VAL A 91 -9.85 -10.81 -19.29
N LEU A 92 -11.07 -11.23 -18.95
CA LEU A 92 -11.48 -11.39 -17.55
C LEU A 92 -10.59 -12.39 -16.80
N HIS A 93 -10.22 -13.50 -17.43
CA HIS A 93 -9.30 -14.47 -16.84
C HIS A 93 -7.88 -13.88 -16.67
N ALA A 94 -7.39 -13.11 -17.64
CA ALA A 94 -6.10 -12.43 -17.53
C ALA A 94 -6.08 -11.44 -16.36
N VAL A 95 -7.14 -10.63 -16.22
CA VAL A 95 -7.33 -9.69 -15.11
C VAL A 95 -7.37 -10.43 -13.77
N ALA A 96 -8.06 -11.57 -13.69
CA ALA A 96 -8.09 -12.41 -12.49
C ALA A 96 -6.70 -12.97 -12.13
N GLY A 97 -5.84 -13.19 -13.12
CA GLY A 97 -4.43 -13.56 -12.95
C GLY A 97 -3.49 -12.37 -12.67
N GLY A 98 -4.00 -11.14 -12.63
CA GLY A 98 -3.22 -9.92 -12.41
C GLY A 98 -2.63 -9.28 -13.67
N ASP A 99 -2.87 -9.83 -14.86
CA ASP A 99 -2.46 -9.21 -16.12
C ASP A 99 -3.50 -8.16 -16.56
N LEU A 100 -3.18 -6.90 -16.25
CA LEU A 100 -3.99 -5.72 -16.61
C LEU A 100 -3.58 -5.10 -17.95
N THR A 101 -2.76 -5.78 -18.76
CA THR A 101 -2.34 -5.30 -20.09
C THR A 101 -3.27 -5.77 -21.20
N GLN A 102 -3.98 -6.88 -20.98
CA GLN A 102 -4.92 -7.43 -21.95
C GLN A 102 -6.13 -6.51 -22.16
N ARG A 103 -6.62 -6.45 -23.39
CA ARG A 103 -7.84 -5.73 -23.77
C ARG A 103 -8.70 -6.60 -24.68
N VAL A 104 -10.02 -6.39 -24.61
CA VAL A 104 -10.97 -6.96 -25.55
C VAL A 104 -10.84 -6.19 -26.85
N ASP A 105 -10.56 -6.89 -27.95
CA ASP A 105 -10.61 -6.28 -29.27
C ASP A 105 -12.06 -5.92 -29.60
N LEU A 106 -12.26 -4.65 -29.97
CA LEU A 106 -13.56 -4.15 -30.41
C LEU A 106 -13.77 -4.33 -31.92
N HIS A 107 -12.82 -4.98 -32.59
CA HIS A 107 -12.90 -5.40 -33.97
C HIS A 107 -12.82 -6.92 -34.05
N ASP A 108 -13.58 -7.48 -34.98
CA ASP A 108 -13.51 -8.87 -35.40
C ASP A 108 -13.02 -8.87 -36.84
N GLY A 109 -11.69 -9.00 -37.02
CA GLY A 109 -11.02 -8.80 -38.30
C GLY A 109 -11.32 -7.43 -38.91
N ASN A 110 -12.05 -7.40 -40.02
CA ASN A 110 -12.38 -6.16 -40.76
C ASN A 110 -13.66 -5.46 -40.26
N ARG A 111 -14.37 -5.97 -39.24
CA ARG A 111 -15.63 -5.39 -38.79
C ARG A 111 -15.53 -4.93 -37.34
N GLN A 112 -15.97 -3.69 -37.08
CA GLN A 112 -16.12 -3.20 -35.72
C GLN A 112 -17.35 -3.84 -35.05
N LEU A 113 -17.21 -4.30 -33.81
CA LEU A 113 -18.34 -4.76 -33.00
C LEU A 113 -19.37 -3.63 -32.87
N ARG A 114 -20.66 -3.98 -32.94
CA ARG A 114 -21.79 -3.03 -32.85
C ARG A 114 -22.75 -3.44 -31.75
N GLY A 115 -23.63 -2.50 -31.37
CA GLY A 115 -24.69 -2.75 -30.39
C GLY A 115 -24.17 -3.26 -29.05
N ASP A 116 -24.79 -4.32 -28.54
CA ASP A 116 -24.53 -4.87 -27.21
C ASP A 116 -23.15 -5.52 -27.08
N LEU A 117 -22.65 -6.16 -28.13
CA LEU A 117 -21.31 -6.76 -28.13
C LEU A 117 -20.22 -5.70 -27.95
N ARG A 118 -20.40 -4.52 -28.59
CA ARG A 118 -19.50 -3.39 -28.38
C ARG A 118 -19.61 -2.83 -26.96
N ARG A 119 -20.82 -2.76 -26.40
CA ARG A 119 -21.05 -2.31 -25.02
C ARG A 119 -20.34 -3.23 -24.03
N LEU A 120 -20.46 -4.55 -24.22
CA LEU A 120 -19.76 -5.56 -23.40
C LEU A 120 -18.24 -5.36 -23.45
N GLY A 121 -17.65 -5.32 -24.65
CA GLY A 121 -16.20 -5.14 -24.80
C GLY A 121 -15.70 -3.83 -24.20
N ARG A 122 -16.43 -2.73 -24.38
CA ARG A 122 -16.11 -1.43 -23.76
C ARG A 122 -16.19 -1.47 -22.24
N ALA A 123 -17.20 -2.14 -21.68
CA ALA A 123 -17.36 -2.27 -20.24
C ALA A 123 -16.20 -3.05 -19.62
N VAL A 124 -15.80 -4.18 -20.23
CA VAL A 124 -14.62 -4.94 -19.80
C VAL A 124 -13.36 -4.08 -19.89
N ASN A 125 -13.11 -3.41 -21.02
CA ASN A 125 -11.93 -2.55 -21.17
C ASN A 125 -11.90 -1.40 -20.15
N THR A 126 -13.04 -0.77 -19.89
CA THR A 126 -13.16 0.29 -18.88
C THR A 126 -12.81 -0.22 -17.48
N MET A 127 -13.24 -1.45 -17.15
CA MET A 127 -12.88 -2.09 -15.89
C MET A 127 -11.38 -2.40 -15.81
N VAL A 128 -10.75 -2.89 -16.88
CA VAL A 128 -9.29 -3.10 -16.92
C VAL A 128 -8.54 -1.78 -16.75
N ASP A 129 -8.99 -0.71 -17.40
CA ASP A 129 -8.38 0.61 -17.28
C ASP A 129 -8.48 1.15 -15.85
N GLN A 130 -9.62 0.99 -15.19
CA GLN A 130 -9.80 1.38 -13.78
C GLN A 130 -8.88 0.60 -12.84
N LEU A 131 -8.79 -0.72 -13.00
CA LEU A 131 -7.89 -1.58 -12.22
C LEU A 131 -6.42 -1.21 -12.45
N SER A 132 -6.03 -0.98 -13.70
CA SER A 132 -4.65 -0.64 -14.06
C SER A 132 -4.24 0.70 -13.44
N LEU A 133 -5.11 1.72 -13.54
CA LEU A 133 -4.88 3.02 -12.92
C LEU A 133 -4.78 2.91 -11.40
N PHE A 134 -5.69 2.17 -10.76
CA PHE A 134 -5.67 1.99 -9.31
C PHE A 134 -4.40 1.28 -8.84
N THR A 135 -4.04 0.15 -9.45
CA THR A 135 -2.84 -0.60 -9.10
C THR A 135 -1.59 0.25 -9.29
N GLY A 136 -1.48 0.99 -10.40
CA GLY A 136 -0.35 1.89 -10.63
C GLY A 136 -0.23 2.98 -9.56
N GLU A 137 -1.35 3.60 -9.16
CA GLU A 137 -1.35 4.63 -8.11
C GLU A 137 -1.01 4.07 -6.73
N VAL A 138 -1.54 2.89 -6.35
CA VAL A 138 -1.21 2.24 -5.07
C VAL A 138 0.25 1.84 -5.02
N THR A 139 0.78 1.21 -6.08
CA THR A 139 2.20 0.85 -6.16
C THR A 139 3.10 2.08 -6.06
N ARG A 140 2.72 3.17 -6.73
CA ARG A 140 3.47 4.44 -6.67
C ARG A 140 3.49 5.01 -5.26
N VAL A 141 2.34 5.14 -4.59
CA VAL A 141 2.27 5.67 -3.22
C VAL A 141 3.02 4.78 -2.23
N ALA A 142 2.88 3.45 -2.36
CA ALA A 142 3.62 2.50 -1.52
C ALA A 142 5.14 2.67 -1.67
N ARG A 143 5.63 2.87 -2.90
CA ARG A 143 7.05 3.12 -3.18
C ARG A 143 7.51 4.48 -2.64
N GLU A 144 6.76 5.55 -2.88
CA GLU A 144 7.12 6.90 -2.42
C GLU A 144 7.18 7.00 -0.90
N VAL A 145 6.15 6.49 -0.21
CA VAL A 145 6.02 6.58 1.25
C VAL A 145 6.86 5.51 1.95
N GLY A 146 6.88 4.28 1.42
CA GLY A 146 7.49 3.12 2.08
C GLY A 146 8.98 2.93 1.78
N THR A 147 9.44 3.19 0.55
CA THR A 147 10.83 2.89 0.14
C THR A 147 11.67 4.13 -0.12
N GLU A 148 11.11 5.15 -0.77
CA GLU A 148 11.86 6.35 -1.17
C GLU A 148 11.91 7.42 -0.06
N GLY A 149 11.10 7.27 1.00
CA GLY A 149 11.00 8.25 2.09
C GLY A 149 10.47 9.61 1.64
N ARG A 150 9.84 9.69 0.46
CA ARG A 150 9.21 10.93 -0.06
C ARG A 150 7.85 11.09 0.57
N LEU A 151 7.86 11.61 1.80
CA LEU A 151 6.66 11.82 2.60
C LEU A 151 5.74 12.88 1.95
N GLY A 152 4.47 12.52 1.73
CA GLY A 152 3.44 13.40 1.18
C GLY A 152 2.85 12.98 -0.16
N GLY A 153 3.32 11.87 -0.74
CA GLY A 153 2.72 11.28 -1.93
C GLY A 153 1.25 10.89 -1.71
N ARG A 154 0.36 11.32 -2.61
CA ARG A 154 -1.07 10.96 -2.61
C ARG A 154 -1.47 10.35 -3.95
N ALA A 155 -2.33 9.34 -3.90
CA ALA A 155 -2.97 8.75 -5.07
C ALA A 155 -4.06 9.69 -5.62
N LYS A 156 -4.15 9.79 -6.95
CA LYS A 156 -5.15 10.65 -7.62
C LYS A 156 -6.53 9.98 -7.62
N VAL A 157 -7.55 10.69 -7.11
CA VAL A 157 -8.92 10.15 -6.92
C VAL A 157 -9.87 10.46 -8.09
N GLN A 158 -9.51 11.37 -9.01
CA GLN A 158 -10.45 12.03 -9.94
C GLN A 158 -11.27 11.11 -10.87
N ARG A 159 -10.85 9.85 -11.10
CA ARG A 159 -11.55 8.91 -11.99
C ARG A 159 -12.11 7.67 -11.28
N LEU A 160 -12.00 7.63 -9.95
CA LEU A 160 -12.48 6.50 -9.16
C LEU A 160 -13.86 6.81 -8.57
N SER A 161 -14.73 5.80 -8.58
CA SER A 161 -16.11 5.88 -8.10
C SER A 161 -16.48 4.62 -7.30
N GLY A 162 -17.45 4.76 -6.39
CA GLY A 162 -17.85 3.68 -5.49
C GLY A 162 -16.68 3.19 -4.63
N SER A 163 -16.61 1.88 -4.39
CA SER A 163 -15.60 1.28 -3.51
C SER A 163 -14.15 1.61 -3.89
N TRP A 164 -13.87 1.85 -5.18
CA TRP A 164 -12.53 2.27 -5.61
C TRP A 164 -12.12 3.63 -5.03
N ARG A 165 -13.06 4.57 -4.95
CA ARG A 165 -12.81 5.87 -4.33
C ARG A 165 -12.54 5.72 -2.85
N ASP A 166 -13.38 4.94 -2.17
CA ASP A 166 -13.31 4.75 -0.72
C ASP A 166 -11.96 4.14 -0.30
N VAL A 167 -11.50 3.11 -1.03
CA VAL A 167 -10.19 2.49 -0.79
C VAL A 167 -9.05 3.46 -1.05
N THR A 168 -9.07 4.21 -2.15
CA THR A 168 -8.02 5.20 -2.44
C THR A 168 -7.99 6.32 -1.41
N GLU A 169 -9.14 6.77 -0.92
CA GLU A 169 -9.23 7.79 0.13
C GLU A 169 -8.71 7.27 1.48
N ALA A 170 -9.00 6.01 1.81
CA ALA A 170 -8.45 5.36 2.99
C ALA A 170 -6.91 5.25 2.93
N VAL A 171 -6.36 4.81 1.79
CA VAL A 171 -4.89 4.75 1.56
C VAL A 171 -4.26 6.14 1.67
N ASN A 172 -4.88 7.16 1.07
CA ASN A 172 -4.41 8.54 1.14
C ASN A 172 -4.44 9.09 2.57
N THR A 173 -5.46 8.77 3.34
CA THR A 173 -5.60 9.19 4.74
C THR A 173 -4.53 8.53 5.61
N MET A 174 -4.30 7.22 5.44
CA MET A 174 -3.24 6.49 6.11
C MET A 174 -1.86 7.07 5.78
N ALA A 175 -1.55 7.25 4.49
CA ALA A 175 -0.27 7.81 4.03
C ALA A 175 -0.02 9.23 4.57
N ALA A 176 -1.06 10.07 4.61
CA ALA A 176 -0.97 11.42 5.16
C ALA A 176 -0.72 11.41 6.67
N ARG A 177 -1.40 10.55 7.43
CA ARG A 177 -1.19 10.40 8.88
C ARG A 177 0.23 9.94 9.19
N LEU A 178 0.70 8.87 8.55
CA LEU A 178 2.06 8.35 8.73
C LEU A 178 3.12 9.39 8.33
N THR A 179 2.91 10.10 7.22
CA THR A 179 3.78 11.20 6.79
C THR A 179 3.90 12.29 7.85
N ALA A 180 2.76 12.76 8.39
CA ALA A 180 2.75 13.80 9.41
C ALA A 180 3.47 13.34 10.68
N GLN A 181 3.21 12.09 11.10
CA GLN A 181 3.82 11.50 12.28
C GLN A 181 5.35 11.41 12.19
N VAL A 182 5.85 10.82 11.10
CA VAL A 182 7.30 10.67 10.89
C VAL A 182 7.98 12.03 10.72
N ARG A 183 7.35 12.98 10.01
CA ARG A 183 7.90 14.32 9.82
C ARG A 183 8.01 15.10 11.14
N ASP A 184 7.01 15.04 12.01
CA ASP A 184 7.04 15.73 13.30
C ASP A 184 8.17 15.19 14.19
N ILE A 185 8.30 13.86 14.26
CA ILE A 185 9.39 13.20 15.00
C ILE A 185 10.75 13.62 14.44
N ALA A 186 10.94 13.62 13.12
CA ALA A 186 12.19 14.04 12.49
C ALA A 186 12.54 15.51 12.78
N LEU A 187 11.53 16.39 12.84
CA LEU A 187 11.74 17.80 13.18
C LEU A 187 12.20 17.97 14.64
N VAL A 188 11.67 17.18 15.56
CA VAL A 188 12.05 17.21 16.98
C VAL A 188 13.45 16.63 17.18
N THR A 189 13.76 15.47 16.60
CA THR A 189 15.10 14.88 16.70
C THR A 189 16.17 15.78 16.06
N THR A 190 15.85 16.48 14.97
CA THR A 190 16.73 17.50 14.38
C THR A 190 16.93 18.70 15.30
N ALA A 191 15.88 19.14 16.01
CA ALA A 191 15.98 20.24 16.98
C ALA A 191 16.89 19.86 18.15
N VAL A 192 16.68 18.66 18.71
CA VAL A 192 17.53 18.09 19.76
C VAL A 192 18.99 18.00 19.33
N ALA A 193 19.25 17.53 18.10
CA ALA A 193 20.60 17.46 17.56
C ALA A 193 21.28 18.84 17.40
N ARG A 194 20.48 19.92 17.34
CA ARG A 194 20.96 21.31 17.30
C ARG A 194 20.99 21.96 18.69
N GLY A 195 20.69 21.21 19.75
CA GLY A 195 20.65 21.70 21.13
C GLY A 195 19.34 22.40 21.54
N ASP A 196 18.32 22.39 20.69
CA ASP A 196 17.00 22.90 21.04
C ASP A 196 16.16 21.79 21.71
N LEU A 197 16.08 21.85 23.04
CA LEU A 197 15.36 20.90 23.89
C LEU A 197 13.95 21.40 24.25
N THR A 198 13.50 22.51 23.67
CA THR A 198 12.16 23.08 23.94
C THR A 198 11.07 22.41 23.12
N ARG A 199 11.43 21.62 22.11
CA ARG A 199 10.50 21.01 21.15
C ARG A 199 10.16 19.58 21.52
N THR A 200 8.87 19.28 21.49
CA THR A 200 8.34 17.93 21.69
C THR A 200 7.52 17.49 20.49
N VAL A 201 7.36 16.18 20.33
CA VAL A 201 6.50 15.58 19.31
C VAL A 201 5.05 15.81 19.74
N THR A 202 4.26 16.41 18.85
CA THR A 202 2.89 16.87 19.15
C THR A 202 1.83 16.12 18.38
N VAL A 203 2.16 15.64 17.18
CA VAL A 203 1.25 14.90 16.29
C VAL A 203 0.51 13.77 17.01
N GLU A 204 -0.76 13.58 16.67
CA GLU A 204 -1.56 12.45 17.17
C GLU A 204 -0.99 11.13 16.64
N ALA A 205 -0.80 10.17 17.55
CA ALA A 205 -0.24 8.87 17.27
C ALA A 205 -0.95 7.80 18.09
N THR A 206 -0.99 6.58 17.56
CA THR A 206 -1.59 5.40 18.19
C THR A 206 -0.69 4.19 17.98
N GLY A 207 -0.78 3.18 18.86
CA GLY A 207 0.02 1.96 18.75
C GLY A 207 1.53 2.24 18.83
N GLU A 208 2.32 1.57 17.98
CA GLU A 208 3.79 1.68 17.97
C GLU A 208 4.29 3.11 17.73
N LEU A 209 3.56 3.91 16.95
CA LEU A 209 3.91 5.32 16.72
C LEU A 209 3.69 6.19 17.97
N LEU A 210 2.73 5.83 18.82
CA LEU A 210 2.54 6.51 20.10
C LEU A 210 3.67 6.18 21.06
N GLU A 211 4.08 4.92 21.12
CA GLU A 211 5.23 4.51 21.93
C GLU A 211 6.49 5.25 21.49
N LEU A 212 6.78 5.31 20.19
CA LEU A 212 7.89 6.07 19.64
C LEU A 212 7.82 7.56 20.02
N LYS A 213 6.65 8.19 19.89
CA LYS A 213 6.41 9.57 20.32
C LYS A 213 6.76 9.77 21.80
N LEU A 214 6.29 8.88 22.67
CA LEU A 214 6.53 8.95 24.11
C LEU A 214 8.01 8.74 24.44
N THR A 215 8.68 7.81 23.78
CA THR A 215 10.13 7.58 23.95
C THR A 215 10.92 8.82 23.55
N VAL A 216 10.61 9.43 22.41
CA VAL A 216 11.29 10.65 21.95
C VAL A 216 11.05 11.81 22.91
N ASN A 217 9.81 12.03 23.36
CA ASN A 217 9.50 13.09 24.32
C ASN A 217 10.19 12.87 25.67
N THR A 218 10.20 11.64 26.18
CA THR A 218 10.91 11.30 27.43
C THR A 218 12.41 11.58 27.31
N MET A 219 13.02 11.29 26.16
CA MET A 219 14.43 11.62 25.89
C MET A 219 14.66 13.14 25.92
N VAL A 220 13.78 13.93 25.29
CA VAL A 220 13.84 15.40 25.32
C VAL A 220 13.75 15.93 26.74
N ASP A 221 12.79 15.43 27.53
CA ASP A 221 12.58 15.86 28.92
C ASP A 221 13.82 15.55 29.79
N GLN A 222 14.40 14.35 29.64
CA GLN A 222 15.61 13.95 30.36
C GLN A 222 16.82 14.82 29.98
N LEU A 223 16.99 15.11 28.68
CA LEU A 223 18.04 15.99 28.19
C LEU A 223 17.88 17.42 28.73
N SER A 224 16.66 17.95 28.69
CA SER A 224 16.37 19.32 29.18
C SER A 224 16.67 19.42 30.68
N ALA A 225 16.17 18.47 31.47
CA ALA A 225 16.41 18.45 32.91
C ALA A 225 17.91 18.33 33.25
N PHE A 226 18.66 17.53 32.49
CA PHE A 226 20.11 17.44 32.67
C PHE A 226 20.82 18.76 32.32
N ALA A 227 20.46 19.38 31.20
CA ALA A 227 21.06 20.65 30.77
C ALA A 227 20.82 21.79 31.78
N ASP A 228 19.59 21.89 32.30
CA ASP A 228 19.23 22.86 33.34
C ASP A 228 20.06 22.64 34.61
N GLU A 229 20.21 21.39 35.01
CA GLU A 229 20.89 21.05 36.26
C GLU A 229 22.40 21.25 36.19
N VAL A 230 23.04 20.91 35.06
CA VAL A 230 24.45 21.21 34.82
C VAL A 230 24.67 22.72 34.83
N THR A 231 23.79 23.49 34.19
CA THR A 231 23.88 24.96 34.17
C THR A 231 23.75 25.54 35.58
N ARG A 232 22.81 25.03 36.38
CA ARG A 232 22.60 25.46 37.77
C ARG A 232 23.83 25.17 38.63
N VAL A 233 24.34 23.93 38.61
CA VAL A 233 25.51 23.54 39.42
C VAL A 233 26.77 24.30 39.01
N ALA A 234 26.98 24.49 37.70
CA ALA A 234 28.10 25.29 37.20
C ALA A 234 28.03 26.75 37.68
N ARG A 235 26.83 27.33 37.70
CA ARG A 235 26.62 28.68 38.23
C ARG A 235 26.84 28.74 39.74
N GLU A 236 26.22 27.86 40.52
CA GLU A 236 26.33 27.87 41.99
C GLU A 236 27.77 27.63 42.47
N VAL A 237 28.40 26.55 42.01
CA VAL A 237 29.73 26.15 42.50
C VAL A 237 30.83 26.97 41.83
N GLY A 238 30.69 27.25 40.53
CA GLY A 238 31.74 27.91 39.74
C GLY A 238 31.68 29.43 39.74
N THR A 239 30.49 30.03 39.74
CA THR A 239 30.34 31.50 39.61
C THR A 239 29.97 32.16 40.94
N GLU A 240 28.99 31.62 41.66
CA GLU A 240 28.49 32.21 42.90
C GLU A 240 29.29 31.78 44.13
N GLY A 241 30.16 30.78 44.01
CA GLY A 241 30.95 30.24 45.11
C GLY A 241 30.11 29.53 46.18
N GLN A 242 28.87 29.16 45.87
CA GLN A 242 28.00 28.36 46.74
C GLN A 242 28.46 26.90 46.74
N LEU A 243 29.44 26.61 47.60
CA LEU A 243 30.05 25.28 47.68
C LEU A 243 29.11 24.25 48.32
N GLY A 244 28.92 23.12 47.64
CA GLY A 244 28.05 22.02 48.05
C GLY A 244 26.88 21.74 47.11
N GLY A 245 26.71 22.55 46.06
CA GLY A 245 25.73 22.31 45.00
C GLY A 245 25.94 20.96 44.32
N ARG A 246 24.85 20.21 44.12
CA ARG A 246 24.84 18.89 43.47
C ARG A 246 23.74 18.82 42.44
N ALA A 247 24.03 18.18 41.33
CA ALA A 247 23.09 17.85 40.28
C ALA A 247 22.14 16.71 40.72
N GLN A 248 20.84 16.92 40.59
CA GLN A 248 19.78 15.96 40.87
C GLN A 248 18.81 15.85 39.69
N VAL A 249 19.15 14.98 38.74
CA VAL A 249 18.27 14.64 37.62
C VAL A 249 17.45 13.40 37.98
N ARG A 250 16.11 13.50 37.96
CA ARG A 250 15.22 12.38 38.32
C ARG A 250 15.05 11.42 37.15
N GLY A 251 14.95 10.12 37.45
CA GLY A 251 14.61 9.10 36.46
C GLY A 251 15.73 8.76 35.45
N VAL A 252 16.96 9.23 35.69
CA VAL A 252 18.11 8.91 34.83
C VAL A 252 18.71 7.54 35.17
N SER A 253 19.13 6.83 34.14
CA SER A 253 19.82 5.54 34.21
C SER A 253 20.87 5.44 33.11
N GLY A 254 21.78 4.46 33.23
CA GLY A 254 22.89 4.29 32.28
C GLY A 254 23.77 5.53 32.19
N VAL A 255 24.15 5.90 30.96
CA VAL A 255 25.05 7.04 30.68
C VAL A 255 24.58 8.34 31.33
N TRP A 256 23.27 8.59 31.41
CA TRP A 256 22.73 9.81 32.03
C TRP A 256 23.03 9.90 33.52
N LYS A 257 22.97 8.76 34.21
CA LYS A 257 23.34 8.68 35.62
C LYS A 257 24.83 8.92 35.79
N ASP A 258 25.66 8.27 34.97
CA ASP A 258 27.11 8.41 35.04
C ASP A 258 27.56 9.86 34.83
N LEU A 259 26.94 10.57 33.87
CA LEU A 259 27.21 12.00 33.65
C LEU A 259 26.80 12.87 34.85
N THR A 260 25.65 12.60 35.46
CA THR A 260 25.18 13.31 36.66
C THR A 260 26.12 13.08 37.83
N ASP A 261 26.57 11.84 38.02
CA ASP A 261 27.49 11.45 39.09
C ASP A 261 28.88 12.07 38.89
N ASN A 262 29.36 12.18 37.65
CA ASN A 262 30.61 12.86 37.31
C ASN A 262 30.57 14.36 37.62
N VAL A 263 29.48 15.07 37.26
CA VAL A 263 29.28 16.49 37.60
C VAL A 263 29.26 16.68 39.12
N ASN A 264 28.56 15.79 39.82
CA ASN A 264 28.52 15.78 41.28
C ASN A 264 29.88 15.54 41.92
N PHE A 265 30.67 14.63 41.37
CA PHE A 265 32.02 14.35 41.86
C PHE A 265 32.93 15.56 41.68
N MET A 266 32.88 16.19 40.50
CA MET A 266 33.61 17.43 40.22
C MET A 266 33.22 18.56 41.19
N ALA A 267 31.92 18.81 41.37
CA ALA A 267 31.41 19.83 42.29
C ALA A 267 31.81 19.56 43.75
N SER A 268 31.78 18.29 44.17
CA SER A 268 32.18 17.86 45.51
C SER A 268 33.69 18.07 45.75
N ASN A 269 34.53 17.76 44.77
CA ASN A 269 35.98 17.97 44.87
C ASN A 269 36.32 19.45 44.95
N LEU A 270 35.74 20.29 44.08
CA LEU A 270 35.94 21.74 44.15
C LEU A 270 35.47 22.30 45.48
N THR A 271 34.32 21.84 45.98
CA THR A 271 33.77 22.24 47.29
C THR A 271 34.73 21.89 48.43
N SER A 272 35.22 20.65 48.49
CA SER A 272 36.12 20.22 49.57
C SER A 272 37.46 20.95 49.52
N GLN A 273 38.01 21.13 48.31
CA GLN A 273 39.27 21.81 48.09
C GLN A 273 39.20 23.28 48.49
N VAL A 274 38.26 24.04 47.94
CA VAL A 274 38.14 25.49 48.22
C VAL A 274 37.78 25.75 49.68
N ARG A 275 36.90 24.94 50.29
CA ARG A 275 36.52 25.13 51.70
C ARG A 275 37.69 24.86 52.65
N ASN A 276 38.53 23.86 52.36
CA ASN A 276 39.71 23.58 53.19
C ASN A 276 40.77 24.69 53.05
N ILE A 277 40.99 25.19 51.84
CA ILE A 277 41.87 26.35 51.60
C ILE A 277 41.35 27.56 52.39
N ALA A 278 40.07 27.91 52.26
CA ALA A 278 39.47 29.04 52.97
C ALA A 278 39.62 28.94 54.50
N GLN A 279 39.44 27.74 55.06
CA GLN A 279 39.64 27.50 56.51
C GLN A 279 41.08 27.76 56.94
N VAL A 280 42.07 27.26 56.19
CA VAL A 280 43.48 27.42 56.51
C VAL A 280 43.91 28.88 56.33
N THR A 281 43.51 29.53 55.23
CA THR A 281 43.80 30.95 55.00
C THR A 281 43.18 31.84 56.08
N THR A 282 41.98 31.50 56.57
CA THR A 282 41.35 32.21 57.70
C THR A 282 42.14 32.01 59.00
N ALA A 283 42.62 30.80 59.28
CA ALA A 283 43.45 30.53 60.46
C ALA A 283 44.77 31.31 60.40
N VAL A 284 45.44 31.33 59.25
CA VAL A 284 46.66 32.11 59.01
C VAL A 284 46.40 33.61 59.22
N ALA A 285 45.29 34.15 58.69
CA ALA A 285 44.91 35.55 58.88
C ALA A 285 44.64 35.90 60.36
N ASN A 286 44.17 34.94 61.16
CA ASN A 286 43.98 35.09 62.60
C ASN A 286 45.25 34.78 63.43
N GLY A 287 46.39 34.52 62.78
CA GLY A 287 47.68 34.26 63.41
C GLY A 287 47.95 32.80 63.82
N ASP A 288 47.06 31.85 63.48
CA ASP A 288 47.26 30.42 63.71
C ASP A 288 47.93 29.77 62.49
N LEU A 289 49.26 29.69 62.52
CA LEU A 289 50.08 29.04 61.49
C LEU A 289 50.18 27.51 61.67
N SER A 290 49.49 26.92 62.66
CA SER A 290 49.53 25.48 62.89
C SER A 290 48.64 24.69 61.92
N LYS A 291 47.73 25.37 61.21
CA LYS A 291 46.80 24.74 60.26
C LYS A 291 47.46 24.54 58.89
N LYS A 292 47.17 23.39 58.28
CA LYS A 292 47.62 23.01 56.94
C LYS A 292 46.45 22.55 56.10
N ILE A 293 46.53 22.75 54.79
CA ILE A 293 45.60 22.19 53.82
C ILE A 293 45.84 20.68 53.75
N THR A 294 44.81 19.90 54.05
CA THR A 294 44.89 18.42 54.16
C THR A 294 44.14 17.69 53.07
N VAL A 295 43.25 18.36 52.33
CA VAL A 295 42.46 17.77 51.25
C VAL A 295 43.36 17.18 50.15
N ASP A 296 42.88 16.11 49.51
CA ASP A 296 43.55 15.53 48.34
C ASP A 296 43.42 16.47 47.13
N ALA A 297 44.55 16.76 46.51
CA ALA A 297 44.68 17.77 45.46
C ALA A 297 45.66 17.29 44.40
N ARG A 298 45.41 17.68 43.15
CA ARG A 298 46.27 17.38 42.01
C ARG A 298 46.35 18.61 41.10
N GLY A 299 47.39 18.68 40.27
CA GLY A 299 47.62 19.79 39.35
C GLY A 299 47.76 21.12 40.08
N GLU A 300 47.17 22.18 39.54
CA GLU A 300 47.27 23.55 40.07
C GLU A 300 46.80 23.69 41.52
N ILE A 301 45.82 22.91 41.96
CA ILE A 301 45.35 22.94 43.35
C ILE A 301 46.38 22.31 44.31
N LEU A 302 47.18 21.35 43.85
CA LEU A 302 48.27 20.78 44.65
C LEU A 302 49.40 21.80 44.82
N GLU A 303 49.78 22.50 43.76
CA GLU A 303 50.79 23.56 43.82
C GLU A 303 50.36 24.68 44.80
N LEU A 304 49.09 25.06 44.76
CA LEU A 304 48.52 26.02 45.71
C LEU A 304 48.58 25.49 47.15
N LYS A 305 48.21 24.22 47.35
CA LYS A 305 48.28 23.55 48.66
C LYS A 305 49.70 23.56 49.22
N ASP A 306 50.70 23.21 48.41
CA ASP A 306 52.09 23.12 48.85
C ASP A 306 52.67 24.50 49.16
N THR A 307 52.33 25.50 48.35
CA THR A 307 52.73 26.90 48.57
C THR A 307 52.19 27.44 49.89
N VAL A 308 50.91 27.19 50.20
CA VAL A 308 50.29 27.67 51.45
C VAL A 308 50.77 26.89 52.68
N ASN A 309 51.20 25.64 52.50
CA ASN A 309 51.67 24.76 53.58
C ASN A 309 53.15 24.89 53.95
N THR A 310 53.90 25.72 53.20
CA THR A 310 55.32 26.03 53.42
C THR A 310 55.47 27.10 54.49
#